data_AF-A0AAV0DWW0-F1
#
_entry.id   AF-A0AAV0DWW0-F1
#
_cell.length_a   1.000
_cell.length_b   1.000
_cell.length_c   1.000
_cell.angle_alpha   90.00
_cell.angle_beta   90.00
_cell.angle_gamma   90.00
#
_symmetry.space_group_name_H-M   'P 1'
#
loop_
_entity.id
_entity.type
_entity.pdbx_description
1 polymer ?
#
loop_
_entity_poly.entity_id
_entity_poly.type
_entity_poly.pdbx_seq_one_letter_code
_entity_poly.pdbx_strand_id
1 'polypeptide(L)'
;MAPQRRISCSPATSNLCESVNVGPSQHWKATNKETAAESGETELEANVEKMTVRQLRLNLRSAGLSTRGCKHELVSAFKSFLNDTHNGNPGNGSLAVEALESKVSSEENRADIVQNTSRKNLKRISTKVVERLNLAYEAPQIKRAKRRVKHDCHEGEHIDINGEQQRKGQDFLVESNVVEGKGKEQLKRNVFFQSVNLTANHDEPWTIFAHKKPKDGWIAYNPKTLRPPPLTGTAKALKLISWNVNGLRGLLKLDSVCIKQLAQREEFDVLCLQETKLQEKDVQIIKEKLLDGYDNSFWTCSVSKLGYSGTAIISRLKPLSVMYGLGITDHDSEGRLVTVEFDDLYLLCAYVPNSGDGLRRLSYRFTQWDPSLSNYMKELEKSKPVILCGDLNCAHEEIDIYNPTGNKRSAGFTDEERQSFQKNFLNRGFVDTFRKQHPGIVGYTYWGYRHGGRKSNKGWRLDYFLASESIADNVHDSYIIPDVAGSDHCPIGLVLKL
;
A
#
# COMPACT_ATOMS: atom_id res chain seq x y z
N MET A 1 7.97 -87.97 -5.40
CA MET A 1 9.30 -87.35 -5.16
C MET A 1 9.16 -86.30 -4.07
N ALA A 2 9.67 -86.60 -2.88
CA ALA A 2 9.97 -85.63 -1.81
C ALA A 2 11.40 -85.05 -2.02
N PRO A 3 11.99 -84.20 -1.15
CA PRO A 3 11.45 -83.35 -0.06
C PRO A 3 11.96 -81.87 -0.13
N GLN A 4 11.31 -80.87 0.49
CA GLN A 4 11.53 -80.29 1.85
C GLN A 4 12.99 -79.97 2.28
N ARG A 5 13.20 -78.75 2.84
CA ARG A 5 13.76 -78.55 4.20
C ARG A 5 13.44 -77.16 4.78
N ARG A 6 12.69 -77.16 5.90
CA ARG A 6 12.70 -76.17 6.98
C ARG A 6 13.95 -76.41 7.85
N ILE A 7 14.42 -75.37 8.55
CA ILE A 7 14.89 -75.51 9.95
C ILE A 7 14.33 -74.36 10.78
N SER A 8 13.80 -74.76 11.93
CA SER A 8 13.15 -74.04 13.03
C SER A 8 14.11 -73.90 14.23
N CYS A 9 13.82 -72.97 15.15
CA CYS A 9 13.61 -73.19 16.60
C CYS A 9 14.03 -71.99 17.48
N SER A 10 13.08 -71.50 18.28
CA SER A 10 13.22 -70.75 19.55
C SER A 10 13.51 -71.74 20.73
N PRO A 11 13.33 -71.42 22.04
CA PRO A 11 13.42 -70.18 22.85
C PRO A 11 14.26 -70.37 24.17
N ALA A 12 14.50 -69.31 24.97
CA ALA A 12 14.69 -69.41 26.44
C ALA A 12 14.52 -68.05 27.18
N THR A 13 13.53 -68.01 28.11
CA THR A 13 13.48 -67.52 29.53
C THR A 13 14.32 -66.30 29.96
N SER A 14 13.99 -65.43 30.94
CA SER A 14 12.87 -65.07 31.84
C SER A 14 13.48 -64.08 32.86
N ASN A 15 12.78 -63.01 33.29
CA ASN A 15 12.59 -62.64 34.70
C ASN A 15 11.88 -61.29 34.89
N LEU A 16 10.98 -61.31 35.87
CA LEU A 16 10.18 -60.23 36.43
C LEU A 16 11.01 -59.32 37.36
N CYS A 17 10.58 -58.07 37.54
CA CYS A 17 10.15 -57.57 38.86
C CYS A 17 9.39 -56.24 38.75
N GLU A 18 8.19 -56.20 39.32
CA GLU A 18 7.37 -55.02 39.59
C GLU A 18 7.90 -54.24 40.82
N SER A 19 7.62 -52.94 40.94
CA SER A 19 6.91 -52.38 42.11
C SER A 19 6.76 -50.84 42.08
N VAL A 20 5.49 -50.44 42.20
CA VAL A 20 4.91 -49.45 43.15
C VAL A 20 5.21 -47.95 42.98
N ASN A 21 4.12 -47.24 42.65
CA ASN A 21 3.91 -45.79 42.78
C ASN A 21 3.33 -45.48 44.19
N VAL A 22 3.95 -44.55 44.93
CA VAL A 22 3.36 -43.85 46.10
C VAL A 22 3.84 -42.40 46.08
N GLY A 23 2.92 -41.43 46.18
CA GLY A 23 3.19 -39.99 46.11
C GLY A 23 3.65 -39.33 47.42
N PRO A 24 3.70 -37.99 47.50
CA PRO A 24 3.64 -37.25 48.77
C PRO A 24 2.50 -36.20 48.76
N SER A 25 1.58 -36.20 49.73
CA SER A 25 1.66 -35.71 51.13
C SER A 25 1.56 -34.18 51.27
N GLN A 26 0.46 -33.73 51.91
CA GLN A 26 0.21 -32.38 52.41
C GLN A 26 0.67 -32.23 53.87
N HIS A 27 1.22 -31.08 54.24
CA HIS A 27 1.23 -30.60 55.62
C HIS A 27 0.95 -29.08 55.71
N TRP A 28 0.34 -28.70 56.83
CA TRP A 28 -0.39 -27.46 57.08
C TRP A 28 0.33 -26.56 58.11
N LYS A 29 0.11 -25.26 57.90
CA LYS A 29 0.29 -24.01 58.71
C LYS A 29 0.90 -24.05 60.12
N ALA A 30 1.80 -23.07 60.34
CA ALA A 30 1.75 -22.19 61.51
C ALA A 30 2.18 -20.76 61.13
N THR A 31 1.54 -19.79 61.78
CA THR A 31 1.53 -18.33 61.57
C THR A 31 2.82 -17.60 61.96
N ASN A 32 3.18 -16.53 61.23
CA ASN A 32 3.83 -15.35 61.81
C ASN A 32 3.27 -14.07 61.16
N LYS A 33 3.06 -13.07 62.01
CA LYS A 33 2.31 -11.84 61.77
C LYS A 33 3.27 -10.68 62.07
N GLU A 34 4.07 -10.31 61.08
CA GLU A 34 5.08 -9.23 61.03
C GLU A 34 5.58 -9.31 59.58
N THR A 35 5.50 -8.35 58.65
CA THR A 35 5.47 -6.89 58.65
C THR A 35 4.75 -6.43 57.36
N ALA A 36 3.74 -5.55 57.45
CA ALA A 36 2.96 -5.07 56.29
C ALA A 36 3.62 -3.87 55.57
N ALA A 37 4.94 -3.71 55.65
CA ALA A 37 5.67 -2.58 55.08
C ALA A 37 6.56 -2.94 53.87
N GLU A 38 6.98 -4.21 53.73
CA GLU A 38 7.90 -4.63 52.64
C GLU A 38 7.19 -5.06 51.35
N SER A 39 5.87 -5.28 51.37
CA SER A 39 5.12 -5.70 50.18
C SER A 39 4.77 -4.56 49.21
N GLY A 40 4.85 -3.29 49.66
CA GLY A 40 4.54 -2.12 48.82
C GLY A 40 5.70 -1.66 47.94
N GLU A 41 6.94 -1.74 48.43
CA GLU A 41 8.14 -1.35 47.68
C GLU A 41 8.39 -2.27 46.47
N THR A 42 8.13 -3.57 46.63
CA THR A 42 8.35 -4.56 45.56
C THR A 42 7.33 -4.45 44.41
N GLU A 43 6.11 -4.00 44.69
CA GLU A 43 5.07 -3.82 43.67
C GLU A 43 5.27 -2.53 42.86
N LEU A 44 5.70 -1.44 43.51
CA LEU A 44 6.00 -0.16 42.85
C LEU A 44 7.19 -0.32 41.88
N GLU A 45 8.25 -0.99 42.32
CA GLU A 45 9.41 -1.26 41.48
C GLU A 45 9.09 -2.11 40.24
N ALA A 46 8.27 -3.16 40.42
CA ALA A 46 7.83 -4.01 39.33
C ALA A 46 6.94 -3.25 38.32
N ASN A 47 6.19 -2.26 38.78
CA ASN A 47 5.36 -1.40 37.93
C ASN A 47 6.19 -0.40 37.12
N VAL A 48 7.28 0.14 37.68
CA VAL A 48 8.21 1.03 36.96
C VAL A 48 8.88 0.32 35.77
N GLU A 49 9.25 -0.96 35.91
CA GLU A 49 9.87 -1.73 34.84
C GLU A 49 8.92 -1.99 33.65
N LYS A 50 7.62 -2.09 33.93
CA LYS A 50 6.56 -2.29 32.93
C LYS A 50 6.24 -0.99 32.16
N MET A 51 6.68 0.17 32.62
CA MET A 51 6.41 1.45 31.96
C MET A 51 7.06 1.55 30.58
N THR A 52 6.39 2.24 29.67
CA THR A 52 6.95 2.59 28.36
C THR A 52 7.98 3.72 28.49
N VAL A 53 8.94 3.79 27.56
CA VAL A 53 9.96 4.88 27.52
C VAL A 53 9.31 6.27 27.50
N ARG A 54 8.14 6.41 26.85
CA ARG A 54 7.39 7.66 26.80
C ARG A 54 6.85 8.06 28.19
N GLN A 55 6.29 7.11 28.94
CA GLN A 55 5.79 7.35 30.30
C GLN A 55 6.94 7.69 31.26
N LEU A 56 8.05 6.93 31.20
CA LEU A 56 9.24 7.19 32.02
C LEU A 56 9.80 8.60 31.79
N ARG A 57 9.93 9.04 30.52
CA ARG A 57 10.40 10.40 30.20
C ARG A 57 9.41 11.50 30.59
N LEU A 58 8.12 11.22 30.64
CA LEU A 58 7.13 12.20 31.13
C LEU A 58 7.28 12.37 32.64
N ASN A 59 7.37 11.28 33.40
CA ASN A 59 7.51 11.33 34.84
C ASN A 59 8.86 11.93 35.28
N LEU A 60 9.97 11.54 34.63
CA LEU A 60 11.29 12.14 34.89
C LEU A 60 11.33 13.64 34.59
N ARG A 61 10.63 14.11 33.54
CA ARG A 61 10.52 15.55 33.26
C ARG A 61 9.75 16.29 34.33
N SER A 62 8.65 15.72 34.80
CA SER A 62 7.86 16.31 35.90
C SER A 62 8.65 16.35 37.21
N ALA A 63 9.58 15.41 37.40
CA ALA A 63 10.52 15.37 38.52
C ALA A 63 11.79 16.23 38.31
N GLY A 64 11.95 16.91 37.16
CA GLY A 64 13.12 17.74 36.86
C GLY A 64 14.41 16.96 36.56
N LEU A 65 14.32 15.65 36.27
CA LEU A 65 15.44 14.75 36.05
C LEU A 65 15.79 14.57 34.57
N SER A 66 17.01 14.07 34.32
CA SER A 66 17.48 13.77 32.96
C SER A 66 16.58 12.76 32.25
N THR A 67 16.23 13.04 30.99
CA THR A 67 15.41 12.16 30.14
C THR A 67 16.19 11.50 29.00
N ARG A 68 17.54 11.62 29.05
CA ARG A 68 18.46 11.03 28.07
C ARG A 68 18.85 9.62 28.51
N GLY A 69 19.02 8.73 27.54
CA GLY A 69 19.42 7.35 27.78
C GLY A 69 18.45 6.30 27.22
N CYS A 70 18.87 5.04 27.32
CA CYS A 70 18.10 3.85 26.98
C CYS A 70 17.04 3.54 28.06
N LYS A 71 16.11 2.61 27.80
CA LYS A 71 15.01 2.30 28.73
C LYS A 71 15.53 1.92 30.13
N HIS A 72 16.61 1.14 30.19
CA HIS A 72 17.20 0.68 31.44
C HIS A 72 17.72 1.87 32.29
N GLU A 73 18.45 2.80 31.67
CA GLU A 73 18.96 4.00 32.35
C GLU A 73 17.83 4.90 32.88
N LEU A 74 16.74 5.02 32.12
CA LEU A 74 15.56 5.79 32.55
C LEU A 74 14.81 5.12 33.70
N VAL A 75 14.75 3.78 33.71
CA VAL A 75 14.18 3.01 34.82
C VAL A 75 15.04 3.16 36.07
N SER A 76 16.36 3.01 35.96
CA SER A 76 17.28 3.18 37.10
C SER A 76 17.22 4.60 37.67
N ALA A 77 17.19 5.63 36.81
CA ALA A 77 17.07 7.01 37.25
C ALA A 77 15.74 7.28 37.98
N PHE A 78 14.64 6.68 37.51
CA PHE A 78 13.33 6.86 38.13
C PHE A 78 13.19 6.07 39.44
N LYS A 79 13.76 4.86 39.54
CA LYS A 79 13.81 4.10 40.80
C LYS A 79 14.65 4.82 41.86
N SER A 80 15.81 5.36 41.48
CA SER A 80 16.67 6.15 42.39
C SER A 80 15.90 7.35 42.98
N PHE A 81 15.13 8.04 42.14
CA PHE A 81 14.31 9.17 42.57
C PHE A 81 13.22 8.77 43.58
N LEU A 82 12.56 7.63 43.39
CA LEU A 82 11.53 7.15 44.32
C LEU A 82 12.13 6.74 45.67
N ASN A 83 13.31 6.10 45.67
CA ASN A 83 13.99 5.72 46.90
C ASN A 83 14.52 6.93 47.68
N ASP A 84 14.98 7.98 46.98
CA ASP A 84 15.39 9.24 47.61
C ASP A 84 14.23 9.98 48.29
N THR A 85 13.01 9.84 47.78
CA THR A 85 11.80 10.43 48.41
C THR A 85 11.34 9.69 49.67
N HIS A 86 11.70 8.41 49.85
CA HIS A 86 11.29 7.60 50.99
C HIS A 86 12.22 7.75 52.22
N ASN A 87 13.48 8.16 52.05
CA ASN A 87 14.49 8.22 53.12
C ASN A 87 14.66 9.60 53.81
N GLY A 88 13.67 10.48 53.74
CA GLY A 88 13.56 11.61 54.66
C GLY A 88 14.41 12.85 54.32
N ASN A 89 14.00 13.58 53.27
CA ASN A 89 14.33 14.99 53.13
C ASN A 89 13.10 15.74 52.55
N PRO A 90 12.44 16.66 53.29
CA PRO A 90 11.19 17.26 52.85
C PRO A 90 11.50 18.46 51.94
N GLY A 91 11.83 18.18 50.69
CA GLY A 91 12.04 19.19 49.66
C GLY A 91 11.60 18.66 48.30
N ASN A 92 10.39 19.05 47.89
CA ASN A 92 9.78 18.75 46.58
C ASN A 92 9.53 17.26 46.23
N GLY A 93 8.76 16.54 47.05
CA GLY A 93 8.38 15.14 46.73
C GLY A 93 6.97 14.69 47.10
N SER A 94 6.28 15.35 48.04
CA SER A 94 5.02 14.82 48.61
C SER A 94 3.82 14.84 47.64
N LEU A 95 3.79 15.74 46.65
CA LEU A 95 2.66 15.89 45.71
C LEU A 95 2.69 14.90 44.53
N ALA A 96 3.84 14.26 44.26
CA ALA A 96 4.00 13.34 43.14
C ALA A 96 3.59 11.90 43.49
N VAL A 97 3.79 11.50 44.75
CA VAL A 97 3.45 10.15 45.26
C VAL A 97 1.93 10.02 45.44
N GLU A 98 1.25 11.02 46.01
CA GLU A 98 -0.22 11.05 46.13
C GLU A 98 -0.93 11.08 44.75
N ALA A 99 -0.32 11.70 43.73
CA ALA A 99 -0.83 11.73 42.37
C ALA A 99 -0.65 10.40 41.60
N LEU A 100 0.21 9.52 42.10
CA LEU A 100 0.44 8.18 41.55
C LEU A 100 -0.48 7.15 42.21
N GLU A 101 -0.61 7.17 43.54
CA GLU A 101 -1.50 6.28 44.30
C GLU A 101 -2.98 6.51 43.96
N SER A 102 -3.39 7.76 43.75
CA SER A 102 -4.77 8.10 43.34
C SER A 102 -5.12 7.66 41.91
N LYS A 103 -4.14 7.42 41.04
CA LYS A 103 -4.36 6.92 39.67
C LYS A 103 -4.50 5.41 39.61
N VAL A 104 -3.79 4.68 40.47
CA VAL A 104 -3.87 3.20 40.58
C VAL A 104 -5.26 2.76 41.08
N SER A 105 -5.84 3.46 42.06
CA SER A 105 -7.21 3.19 42.53
C SER A 105 -8.31 3.49 41.48
N SER A 106 -8.02 4.37 40.51
CA SER A 106 -8.97 4.81 39.49
C SER A 106 -8.99 3.94 38.22
N GLU A 107 -8.01 3.05 38.04
CA GLU A 107 -7.94 2.12 36.91
C GLU A 107 -8.61 0.77 37.20
N GLU A 108 -8.62 0.29 38.46
CA GLU A 108 -9.34 -0.94 38.84
C GLU A 108 -10.88 -0.77 38.85
N ASN A 109 -11.40 0.41 39.20
CA ASN A 109 -12.85 0.68 39.19
C ASN A 109 -13.42 1.09 37.81
N ARG A 110 -12.60 1.09 36.76
CA ARG A 110 -13.01 1.52 35.40
C ARG A 110 -13.41 0.37 34.48
N ALA A 111 -13.41 -0.87 34.97
CA ALA A 111 -13.86 -2.03 34.21
C ALA A 111 -15.40 -2.23 34.23
N ASP A 112 -16.15 -1.63 35.17
CA ASP A 112 -17.59 -1.94 35.34
C ASP A 112 -18.59 -0.78 35.10
N ILE A 113 -18.15 0.41 34.64
CA ILE A 113 -19.06 1.55 34.38
C ILE A 113 -18.83 2.13 32.97
N VAL A 114 -18.92 1.30 31.93
CA VAL A 114 -18.92 1.76 30.52
C VAL A 114 -20.20 1.39 29.75
N GLN A 115 -21.12 0.63 30.34
CA GLN A 115 -22.37 0.27 29.65
C GLN A 115 -23.56 1.25 29.78
N ASN A 116 -23.50 2.33 30.57
CA ASN A 116 -24.72 3.14 30.80
C ASN A 116 -24.64 4.67 30.59
N THR A 117 -23.53 5.22 30.12
CA THR A 117 -23.37 6.69 30.01
C THR A 117 -23.33 7.26 28.58
N SER A 118 -23.48 6.43 27.55
CA SER A 118 -23.57 6.90 26.14
C SER A 118 -24.99 7.21 25.63
N ARG A 119 -26.02 7.18 26.49
CA ARG A 119 -27.41 7.47 26.08
C ARG A 119 -27.96 8.84 26.48
N LYS A 120 -27.26 9.66 27.27
CA LYS A 120 -27.79 10.96 27.75
C LYS A 120 -27.16 12.22 27.16
N ASN A 121 -25.96 12.16 26.58
CA ASN A 121 -25.30 13.34 25.97
C ASN A 121 -25.49 13.48 24.44
N LEU A 122 -26.11 12.50 23.78
CA LEU A 122 -26.49 12.58 22.35
C LEU A 122 -27.87 13.24 22.10
N LYS A 123 -28.62 13.59 23.16
CA LYS A 123 -29.93 14.28 23.03
C LYS A 123 -29.89 15.80 23.27
N ARG A 124 -28.75 16.37 23.66
CA ARG A 124 -28.66 17.80 24.03
C ARG A 124 -27.83 18.67 23.08
N ILE A 125 -27.21 18.07 22.06
CA ILE A 125 -26.46 18.77 20.98
C ILE A 125 -27.25 18.76 19.64
N SER A 126 -28.37 18.04 19.57
CA SER A 126 -29.21 17.92 18.36
C SER A 126 -30.25 19.06 18.17
N THR A 127 -30.41 19.97 19.13
CA THR A 127 -31.50 20.98 19.09
C THR A 127 -31.05 22.43 18.96
N LYS A 128 -29.75 22.71 18.76
CA LYS A 128 -29.25 24.10 18.53
C LYS A 128 -28.57 24.34 17.18
N VAL A 129 -28.38 23.30 16.37
CA VAL A 129 -27.81 23.42 15.01
C VAL A 129 -28.90 23.46 13.93
N VAL A 130 -30.15 23.11 14.28
CA VAL A 130 -31.28 23.00 13.33
C VAL A 130 -31.98 24.35 13.05
N GLU A 131 -31.65 25.43 13.75
CA GLU A 131 -32.36 26.72 13.62
C GLU A 131 -31.62 27.80 12.80
N ARG A 132 -30.49 27.48 12.16
CA ARG A 132 -29.70 28.46 11.37
C ARG A 132 -29.48 28.12 9.89
N LEU A 133 -30.18 27.13 9.33
CA LEU A 133 -30.03 26.75 7.92
C LEU A 133 -31.32 26.80 7.08
N ASN A 134 -32.41 27.39 7.58
CA ASN A 134 -33.71 27.44 6.88
C ASN A 134 -34.05 28.78 6.21
N LEU A 135 -33.08 29.51 5.68
CA LEU A 135 -33.35 30.65 4.79
C LEU A 135 -32.34 30.68 3.64
N ALA A 136 -32.60 29.90 2.60
CA ALA A 136 -32.43 30.27 1.18
C ALA A 136 -32.59 29.03 0.28
N TYR A 137 -33.20 29.25 -0.90
CA TYR A 137 -33.44 28.35 -2.03
C TYR A 137 -34.74 27.56 -2.06
N GLU A 138 -35.77 28.22 -2.62
CA GLU A 138 -36.82 27.59 -3.40
C GLU A 138 -36.31 27.29 -4.82
N ALA A 139 -36.61 26.09 -5.33
CA ALA A 139 -36.54 25.75 -6.76
C ALA A 139 -37.84 25.01 -7.15
N PRO A 140 -38.41 25.21 -8.37
CA PRO A 140 -39.75 24.76 -8.69
C PRO A 140 -39.81 23.31 -9.16
N GLN A 141 -40.91 22.65 -8.81
CA GLN A 141 -41.27 21.27 -9.14
C GLN A 141 -41.77 21.13 -10.59
N ILE A 142 -41.24 20.15 -11.35
CA ILE A 142 -41.89 19.62 -12.56
C ILE A 142 -42.09 18.11 -12.41
N LYS A 143 -43.35 17.69 -12.62
CA LYS A 143 -43.90 16.34 -12.44
C LYS A 143 -43.37 15.35 -13.49
N ARG A 144 -42.90 14.19 -13.03
CA ARG A 144 -42.62 12.99 -13.85
C ARG A 144 -43.94 12.33 -14.29
N ALA A 145 -44.12 12.14 -15.60
CA ALA A 145 -45.08 11.20 -16.16
C ALA A 145 -44.36 9.93 -16.65
N LYS A 146 -44.85 8.76 -16.23
CA LYS A 146 -44.41 7.43 -16.68
C LYS A 146 -45.03 7.11 -18.05
N ARG A 147 -44.24 6.67 -19.03
CA ARG A 147 -44.72 5.82 -20.14
C ARG A 147 -43.72 4.73 -20.49
N ARG A 148 -44.24 3.49 -20.53
CA ARG A 148 -43.64 2.28 -21.12
C ARG A 148 -43.66 2.42 -22.64
N VAL A 149 -42.68 1.84 -23.34
CA VAL A 149 -42.80 1.52 -24.78
C VAL A 149 -42.25 0.11 -25.04
N LYS A 150 -43.04 -0.65 -25.81
CA LYS A 150 -42.79 -1.98 -26.38
C LYS A 150 -42.15 -1.85 -27.78
N HIS A 151 -41.43 -2.89 -28.18
CA HIS A 151 -40.97 -3.21 -29.55
C HIS A 151 -42.09 -3.19 -30.61
N ASP A 152 -41.83 -2.69 -31.84
CA ASP A 152 -41.63 -3.52 -33.06
C ASP A 152 -41.42 -2.72 -34.37
N CYS A 153 -40.96 -3.44 -35.40
CA CYS A 153 -40.35 -3.10 -36.70
C CYS A 153 -41.29 -2.59 -37.83
N HIS A 154 -40.79 -1.78 -38.77
CA HIS A 154 -40.61 -2.07 -40.23
C HIS A 154 -40.30 -0.82 -41.10
N GLU A 155 -39.39 -1.04 -42.07
CA GLU A 155 -39.24 -0.54 -43.47
C GLU A 155 -39.51 0.92 -43.89
N GLY A 156 -38.43 1.54 -44.42
CA GLY A 156 -38.31 2.17 -45.75
C GLY A 156 -39.20 3.36 -46.16
N GLU A 157 -38.62 4.55 -46.28
CA GLU A 157 -38.62 5.38 -47.51
C GLU A 157 -37.80 6.68 -47.36
N HIS A 158 -37.19 7.10 -48.47
CA HIS A 158 -36.34 8.28 -48.66
C HIS A 158 -37.16 9.58 -48.68
N ILE A 159 -36.78 10.60 -47.91
CA ILE A 159 -37.02 12.02 -48.26
C ILE A 159 -35.83 12.88 -47.77
N ASP A 160 -35.13 13.51 -48.72
CA ASP A 160 -34.18 14.60 -48.51
C ASP A 160 -34.89 15.89 -48.10
N ILE A 161 -34.41 16.59 -47.05
CA ILE A 161 -34.43 18.06 -46.98
C ILE A 161 -33.19 18.57 -46.22
N ASN A 162 -32.49 19.50 -46.89
CA ASN A 162 -31.36 20.30 -46.43
C ASN A 162 -31.55 20.98 -45.06
N GLY A 163 -30.46 21.01 -44.28
CA GLY A 163 -30.30 21.85 -43.10
C GLY A 163 -28.82 22.01 -42.75
N GLU A 164 -28.19 23.06 -43.27
CA GLU A 164 -26.86 23.50 -42.88
C GLU A 164 -26.81 23.86 -41.38
N GLN A 165 -25.80 23.37 -40.65
CA GLN A 165 -25.24 24.10 -39.51
C GLN A 165 -23.75 23.74 -39.28
N GLN A 166 -22.92 24.63 -39.81
CA GLN A 166 -21.64 25.15 -39.32
C GLN A 166 -20.64 24.20 -38.64
N ARG A 167 -19.64 23.78 -39.43
CA ARG A 167 -18.28 23.52 -38.96
C ARG A 167 -17.57 24.86 -38.73
N LYS A 168 -17.08 25.13 -37.51
CA LYS A 168 -16.06 26.16 -37.28
C LYS A 168 -14.69 25.58 -37.60
N GLY A 169 -14.25 25.76 -38.84
CA GLY A 169 -12.82 25.88 -39.16
C GLY A 169 -12.36 27.29 -38.77
N GLN A 170 -11.23 27.40 -38.10
CA GLN A 170 -10.59 28.69 -37.85
C GLN A 170 -9.58 28.95 -38.96
N ASP A 171 -9.99 29.77 -39.93
CA ASP A 171 -9.10 30.35 -40.93
C ASP A 171 -8.29 31.48 -40.30
N PHE A 172 -7.00 31.54 -40.66
CA PHE A 172 -6.07 32.59 -40.29
C PHE A 172 -6.37 33.86 -41.11
N LEU A 173 -6.65 34.97 -40.45
CA LEU A 173 -6.65 36.31 -41.04
C LEU A 173 -5.28 36.96 -40.79
N VAL A 174 -4.56 37.24 -41.88
CA VAL A 174 -3.37 38.09 -41.90
C VAL A 174 -3.83 39.51 -42.25
N GLU A 175 -3.80 40.44 -41.30
CA GLU A 175 -3.88 41.87 -41.59
C GLU A 175 -2.47 42.44 -41.70
N SER A 176 -2.10 42.88 -42.91
CA SER A 176 -0.88 43.64 -43.16
C SER A 176 -1.18 45.14 -43.18
N ASN A 177 -0.78 45.85 -42.12
CA ASN A 177 -0.70 47.30 -42.14
C ASN A 177 0.68 47.73 -42.68
N VAL A 178 0.67 48.32 -43.88
CA VAL A 178 1.85 48.94 -44.50
C VAL A 178 2.03 50.32 -43.88
N VAL A 179 3.20 50.57 -43.29
CA VAL A 179 3.67 51.93 -42.96
C VAL A 179 4.97 52.15 -43.71
N GLU A 180 4.93 53.04 -44.71
CA GLU A 180 6.12 53.52 -45.41
C GLU A 180 6.94 54.45 -44.50
N GLY A 181 8.21 54.13 -44.32
CA GLY A 181 9.16 54.96 -43.58
C GLY A 181 10.59 54.53 -43.86
N LYS A 182 11.34 55.40 -44.55
CA LYS A 182 12.72 55.21 -45.04
C LYS A 182 13.71 54.81 -43.92
N GLY A 183 14.47 53.73 -44.12
CA GLY A 183 15.77 53.56 -43.45
C GLY A 183 16.21 52.11 -43.15
N LYS A 184 17.17 51.62 -43.95
CA LYS A 184 18.15 50.54 -43.70
C LYS A 184 17.64 49.21 -43.08
N GLU A 185 17.52 48.19 -43.93
CA GLU A 185 17.37 46.79 -43.52
C GLU A 185 18.61 46.28 -42.75
N GLN A 186 18.40 45.90 -41.49
CA GLN A 186 19.18 44.88 -40.80
C GLN A 186 18.21 43.74 -40.44
N LEU A 187 18.37 42.59 -41.09
CA LEU A 187 17.67 41.34 -40.76
C LEU A 187 18.12 40.85 -39.38
N LYS A 188 17.43 41.27 -38.32
CA LYS A 188 17.43 40.58 -37.03
C LYS A 188 16.32 39.53 -37.04
N ARG A 189 16.69 38.24 -37.10
CA ARG A 189 15.78 37.14 -36.77
C ARG A 189 15.47 37.19 -35.27
N ASN A 190 14.38 37.85 -34.90
CA ASN A 190 13.77 37.66 -33.59
C ASN A 190 12.87 36.42 -33.67
N VAL A 191 13.36 35.30 -33.15
CA VAL A 191 12.51 34.14 -32.87
C VAL A 191 11.65 34.50 -31.67
N PHE A 192 10.41 34.92 -31.92
CA PHE A 192 9.40 35.08 -30.88
C PHE A 192 8.99 33.67 -30.43
N PHE A 193 9.53 33.21 -29.30
CA PHE A 193 8.88 32.13 -28.56
C PHE A 193 7.57 32.72 -28.04
N GLN A 194 6.46 32.33 -28.64
CA GLN A 194 5.16 32.52 -28.03
C GLN A 194 5.15 31.64 -26.79
N SER A 195 5.49 32.24 -25.64
CA SER A 195 5.33 31.61 -24.35
C SER A 195 3.84 31.30 -24.20
N VAL A 196 3.47 30.06 -24.48
CA VAL A 196 2.18 29.54 -24.08
C VAL A 196 2.19 29.65 -22.57
N ASN A 197 1.42 30.60 -22.05
CA ASN A 197 1.14 30.72 -20.64
C ASN A 197 0.31 29.48 -20.27
N LEU A 198 1.01 28.37 -20.01
CA LEU A 198 0.47 27.23 -19.29
C LEU A 198 0.14 27.77 -17.90
N THR A 199 -1.10 28.21 -17.71
CA THR A 199 -1.67 28.29 -16.37
C THR A 199 -1.42 26.92 -15.75
N ALA A 200 -0.51 26.85 -14.77
CA ALA A 200 -0.19 25.61 -14.09
C ALA A 200 -1.52 25.03 -13.60
N ASN A 201 -1.97 23.94 -14.22
CA ASN A 201 -3.23 23.33 -13.85
C ASN A 201 -2.99 22.65 -12.51
N HIS A 202 -3.21 23.38 -11.41
CA HIS A 202 -2.94 22.92 -10.05
C HIS A 202 -3.72 21.64 -9.71
N ASP A 203 -4.76 21.34 -10.47
CA ASP A 203 -5.60 20.15 -10.35
C ASP A 203 -4.94 18.88 -10.94
N GLU A 204 -3.90 19.00 -11.79
CA GLU A 204 -3.21 17.87 -12.42
C GLU A 204 -1.68 17.92 -12.26
N PRO A 205 -1.14 17.87 -11.02
CA PRO A 205 0.28 18.06 -10.76
C PRO A 205 1.20 17.12 -11.55
N TRP A 206 0.75 15.91 -11.87
CA TRP A 206 1.52 14.91 -12.63
C TRP A 206 1.91 15.37 -14.03
N THR A 207 1.19 16.34 -14.60
CA THR A 207 1.51 16.94 -15.91
C THR A 207 2.62 18.01 -15.82
N ILE A 208 2.98 18.44 -14.62
CA ILE A 208 4.04 19.43 -14.39
C ILE A 208 5.39 18.72 -14.41
N PHE A 209 6.28 19.17 -15.29
CA PHE A 209 7.63 18.64 -15.36
C PHE A 209 8.49 19.14 -14.18
N ALA A 210 8.66 18.29 -13.17
CA ALA A 210 9.37 18.65 -11.93
C ALA A 210 10.81 18.11 -11.84
N HIS A 211 11.26 17.25 -12.75
CA HIS A 211 12.50 16.49 -12.59
C HIS A 211 13.76 17.37 -12.42
N LYS A 212 14.63 17.09 -11.43
CA LYS A 212 15.80 17.94 -11.08
C LYS A 212 16.99 17.83 -12.03
N LYS A 213 17.06 16.80 -12.86
CA LYS A 213 18.15 16.56 -13.83
C LYS A 213 17.56 16.19 -15.20
N PRO A 214 16.82 17.10 -15.86
CA PRO A 214 16.18 16.81 -17.15
C PRO A 214 17.21 16.39 -18.20
N LYS A 215 16.76 15.56 -19.14
CA LYS A 215 17.48 15.29 -20.39
C LYS A 215 16.60 15.70 -21.56
N ASP A 216 17.22 15.94 -22.71
CA ASP A 216 16.51 16.32 -23.93
C ASP A 216 15.50 15.23 -24.34
N GLY A 217 14.33 15.67 -24.79
CA GLY A 217 13.22 14.81 -25.17
C GLY A 217 12.39 14.27 -24.00
N TRP A 218 12.75 14.55 -22.75
CA TRP A 218 11.93 14.16 -21.61
C TRP A 218 10.71 15.05 -21.44
N ILE A 219 9.54 14.44 -21.28
CA ILE A 219 8.28 15.14 -21.01
C ILE A 219 7.54 14.49 -19.86
N ALA A 220 6.69 15.25 -19.17
CA ALA A 220 5.89 14.74 -18.07
C ALA A 220 4.76 13.85 -18.57
N TYR A 221 4.44 12.80 -17.83
CA TYR A 221 3.35 11.90 -18.15
C TYR A 221 1.98 12.60 -18.08
N ASN A 222 1.19 12.45 -19.12
CA ASN A 222 -0.20 12.91 -19.16
C ASN A 222 -1.12 11.77 -19.65
N PRO A 223 -1.95 11.19 -18.76
CA PRO A 223 -2.82 10.06 -19.12
C PRO A 223 -3.90 10.44 -20.15
N LYS A 224 -4.22 11.72 -20.33
CA LYS A 224 -5.22 12.17 -21.31
C LYS A 224 -4.70 12.15 -22.75
N THR A 225 -3.39 12.26 -22.94
CA THR A 225 -2.77 12.40 -24.26
C THR A 225 -1.90 11.22 -24.65
N LEU A 226 -1.39 10.47 -23.67
CA LEU A 226 -0.45 9.36 -23.91
C LEU A 226 -1.11 7.99 -23.97
N ARG A 227 -2.39 7.89 -23.62
CA ARG A 227 -3.12 6.62 -23.71
C ARG A 227 -3.64 6.41 -25.13
N PRO A 228 -3.45 5.21 -25.71
CA PRO A 228 -4.09 4.86 -26.97
C PRO A 228 -5.62 4.80 -26.80
N PRO A 229 -6.38 4.91 -27.90
CA PRO A 229 -7.81 4.65 -27.84
C PRO A 229 -8.10 3.24 -27.30
N PRO A 230 -9.24 3.04 -26.61
CA PRO A 230 -9.67 1.71 -26.19
C PRO A 230 -9.73 0.75 -27.39
N LEU A 231 -9.47 -0.53 -27.12
CA LEU A 231 -9.64 -1.57 -28.15
C LEU A 231 -11.09 -1.58 -28.63
N THR A 232 -11.28 -1.42 -29.95
CA THR A 232 -12.60 -1.47 -30.59
C THR A 232 -12.90 -2.87 -31.13
N GLY A 233 -14.14 -3.34 -31.01
CA GLY A 233 -14.61 -4.59 -31.63
C GLY A 233 -14.64 -5.81 -30.70
N THR A 234 -14.56 -7.01 -31.27
CA THR A 234 -14.63 -8.32 -30.56
C THR A 234 -13.29 -8.82 -30.04
N ALA A 235 -12.23 -8.00 -30.08
CA ALA A 235 -10.89 -8.42 -29.65
C ALA A 235 -10.89 -8.74 -28.15
N LYS A 236 -10.54 -9.99 -27.82
CA LYS A 236 -10.40 -10.41 -26.43
C LYS A 236 -9.21 -9.68 -25.81
N ALA A 237 -9.41 -9.09 -24.65
CA ALA A 237 -8.36 -8.39 -23.92
C ALA A 237 -8.42 -8.76 -22.44
N LEU A 238 -7.27 -8.68 -21.78
CA LEU A 238 -7.12 -8.81 -20.34
C LEU A 238 -6.66 -7.47 -19.78
N LYS A 239 -7.47 -6.88 -18.89
CA LYS A 239 -7.16 -5.61 -18.23
C LYS A 239 -6.79 -5.84 -16.78
N LEU A 240 -5.55 -5.51 -16.44
CA LEU A 240 -4.95 -5.67 -15.12
C LEU A 240 -4.76 -4.30 -14.47
N ILE A 241 -5.04 -4.19 -13.17
CA ILE A 241 -4.68 -3.05 -12.34
C ILE A 241 -3.80 -3.52 -11.19
N SER A 242 -2.76 -2.76 -10.87
CA SER A 242 -1.94 -2.97 -9.68
C SER A 242 -1.90 -1.71 -8.82
N TRP A 243 -2.00 -1.85 -7.50
CA TRP A 243 -2.00 -0.72 -6.58
C TRP A 243 -1.47 -1.07 -5.18
N ASN A 244 -0.37 -0.43 -4.77
CA ASN A 244 0.02 -0.38 -3.37
C ASN A 244 -0.95 0.55 -2.61
N VAL A 245 -1.77 -0.02 -1.73
CA VAL A 245 -2.84 0.70 -1.02
C VAL A 245 -2.41 1.26 0.33
N ASN A 246 -1.18 1.00 0.77
CA ASN A 246 -0.62 1.47 2.05
C ASN A 246 -1.58 1.27 3.24
N GLY A 247 -2.23 0.10 3.29
CA GLY A 247 -3.22 -0.26 4.31
C GLY A 247 -4.66 -0.18 3.80
N LEU A 248 -5.20 -1.35 3.42
CA LEU A 248 -6.51 -1.45 2.78
C LEU A 248 -7.66 -0.97 3.69
N ARG A 249 -7.60 -1.23 5.00
CA ARG A 249 -8.62 -0.74 5.94
C ARG A 249 -8.71 0.79 5.99
N GLY A 250 -7.58 1.48 5.87
CA GLY A 250 -7.54 2.93 5.85
C GLY A 250 -8.19 3.46 4.58
N LEU A 251 -7.80 2.88 3.44
CA LEU A 251 -8.37 3.20 2.13
C LEU A 251 -9.89 2.99 2.10
N LEU A 252 -10.40 1.88 2.61
CA LEU A 252 -11.83 1.57 2.63
C LEU A 252 -12.66 2.49 3.54
N LYS A 253 -12.04 3.23 4.47
CA LYS A 253 -12.71 4.22 5.32
C LYS A 253 -12.82 5.60 4.68
N LEU A 254 -11.94 5.93 3.73
CA LEU A 254 -11.86 7.25 3.07
C LEU A 254 -12.95 7.43 2.00
N ASP A 255 -14.14 6.90 2.27
CA ASP A 255 -15.18 6.54 1.31
C ASP A 255 -14.79 5.31 0.47
N SER A 256 -15.46 4.19 0.76
CA SER A 256 -15.45 2.90 0.04
C SER A 256 -15.73 3.01 -1.48
N VAL A 257 -15.98 4.23 -1.92
CA VAL A 257 -16.20 4.70 -3.27
C VAL A 257 -14.93 4.61 -4.13
N CYS A 258 -13.71 4.72 -3.59
CA CYS A 258 -12.50 4.78 -4.44
C CYS A 258 -12.22 3.50 -5.25
N ILE A 259 -12.22 2.31 -4.64
CA ILE A 259 -11.98 1.05 -5.37
C ILE A 259 -13.18 0.71 -6.29
N LYS A 260 -14.41 0.96 -5.83
CA LYS A 260 -15.61 0.73 -6.65
C LYS A 260 -15.67 1.67 -7.86
N GLN A 261 -15.32 2.95 -7.69
CA GLN A 261 -15.19 3.91 -8.79
C GLN A 261 -14.07 3.51 -9.73
N LEU A 262 -12.93 3.06 -9.22
CA LEU A 262 -11.85 2.56 -10.06
C LEU A 262 -12.32 1.38 -10.91
N ALA A 263 -13.06 0.43 -10.32
CA ALA A 263 -13.63 -0.69 -11.05
C ALA A 263 -14.70 -0.27 -12.08
N GLN A 264 -15.53 0.72 -11.77
CA GLN A 264 -16.51 1.28 -12.71
C GLN A 264 -15.86 2.05 -13.85
N ARG A 265 -14.78 2.77 -13.57
CA ARG A 265 -14.09 3.62 -14.54
C ARG A 265 -13.17 2.82 -15.44
N GLU A 266 -12.44 1.87 -14.88
CA GLU A 266 -11.46 1.09 -15.63
C GLU A 266 -12.03 -0.25 -16.12
N GLU A 267 -13.10 -0.78 -15.54
CA GLU A 267 -13.70 -2.07 -15.97
C GLU A 267 -12.66 -3.19 -16.12
N PHE A 268 -11.73 -3.29 -15.17
CA PHE A 268 -10.64 -4.27 -15.21
C PHE A 268 -11.11 -5.70 -14.96
N ASP A 269 -10.30 -6.69 -15.31
CA ASP A 269 -10.55 -8.10 -15.04
C ASP A 269 -9.92 -8.55 -13.72
N VAL A 270 -8.74 -8.00 -13.43
CA VAL A 270 -7.94 -8.37 -12.24
C VAL A 270 -7.37 -7.14 -11.55
N LEU A 271 -7.47 -7.11 -10.23
CA LEU A 271 -6.88 -6.13 -9.33
C LEU A 271 -5.84 -6.79 -8.43
N CYS A 272 -4.62 -6.27 -8.47
CA CYS A 272 -3.50 -6.68 -7.63
C CYS A 272 -3.25 -5.60 -6.57
N LEU A 273 -3.29 -5.98 -5.29
CA LEU A 273 -3.10 -5.07 -4.17
C LEU A 273 -1.84 -5.40 -3.39
N GLN A 274 -1.05 -4.39 -3.06
CA GLN A 274 0.12 -4.49 -2.18
C GLN A 274 -0.06 -3.65 -0.92
N GLU A 275 0.69 -4.00 0.13
CA GLU A 275 0.56 -3.42 1.47
C GLU A 275 -0.89 -3.42 1.99
N THR A 276 -1.57 -4.56 1.88
CA THR A 276 -2.95 -4.66 2.40
C THR A 276 -2.99 -4.41 3.92
N LYS A 277 -1.92 -4.75 4.64
CA LYS A 277 -1.74 -4.63 6.11
C LYS A 277 -2.86 -5.32 6.89
N LEU A 278 -3.42 -6.36 6.30
CA LEU A 278 -4.47 -7.17 6.90
C LEU A 278 -3.88 -8.32 7.72
N GLN A 279 -4.70 -8.83 8.63
CA GLN A 279 -4.53 -10.15 9.21
C GLN A 279 -5.59 -11.08 8.59
N GLU A 280 -5.39 -12.40 8.69
CA GLU A 280 -6.31 -13.38 8.11
C GLU A 280 -7.77 -13.19 8.53
N LYS A 281 -8.00 -12.86 9.82
CA LYS A 281 -9.34 -12.56 10.36
C LYS A 281 -10.04 -11.39 9.67
N ASP A 282 -9.29 -10.47 9.06
CA ASP A 282 -9.83 -9.29 8.38
C ASP A 282 -10.22 -9.57 6.94
N VAL A 283 -9.54 -10.55 6.33
CA VAL A 283 -9.73 -10.91 4.93
C VAL A 283 -11.17 -11.31 4.69
N GLN A 284 -11.76 -12.15 5.56
CA GLN A 284 -13.12 -12.63 5.37
C GLN A 284 -14.14 -11.48 5.30
N ILE A 285 -14.01 -10.48 6.17
CA ILE A 285 -14.90 -9.31 6.21
C ILE A 285 -14.72 -8.43 4.97
N ILE A 286 -13.50 -8.35 4.45
CA ILE A 286 -13.17 -7.51 3.28
C ILE A 286 -13.62 -8.18 1.98
N LYS A 287 -13.45 -9.50 1.85
CA LYS A 287 -13.86 -10.26 0.65
C LYS A 287 -15.30 -9.98 0.25
N GLU A 288 -16.21 -9.97 1.22
CA GLU A 288 -17.64 -9.76 0.99
C GLU A 288 -18.00 -8.33 0.55
N LYS A 289 -17.14 -7.35 0.80
CA LYS A 289 -17.47 -5.92 0.65
C LYS A 289 -16.67 -5.19 -0.42
N LEU A 290 -15.60 -5.80 -0.91
CA LEU A 290 -14.60 -5.11 -1.72
C LEU A 290 -15.16 -4.72 -3.10
N LEU A 291 -15.54 -5.71 -3.91
CA LEU A 291 -16.00 -5.52 -5.28
C LEU A 291 -17.00 -6.61 -5.68
N ASP A 292 -18.16 -6.18 -6.17
CA ASP A 292 -19.19 -7.08 -6.67
C ASP A 292 -18.77 -7.67 -8.03
N GLY A 293 -18.94 -8.98 -8.21
CA GLY A 293 -18.56 -9.70 -9.45
C GLY A 293 -17.08 -10.08 -9.55
N TYR A 294 -16.29 -9.87 -8.50
CA TYR A 294 -14.89 -10.31 -8.41
C TYR A 294 -14.74 -11.42 -7.37
N ASP A 295 -15.43 -12.53 -7.63
CA ASP A 295 -15.62 -13.61 -6.65
C ASP A 295 -14.32 -14.39 -6.35
N ASN A 296 -13.32 -14.30 -7.24
CA ASN A 296 -12.05 -14.98 -7.08
C ASN A 296 -11.05 -14.06 -6.39
N SER A 297 -10.83 -14.23 -5.09
CA SER A 297 -9.87 -13.40 -4.34
C SER A 297 -8.91 -14.20 -3.46
N PHE A 298 -7.62 -13.91 -3.63
CA PHE A 298 -6.49 -14.65 -3.07
C PHE A 298 -5.62 -13.68 -2.28
N TRP A 299 -5.35 -14.01 -1.02
CA TRP A 299 -4.77 -13.08 -0.06
C TRP A 299 -3.65 -13.78 0.69
N THR A 300 -2.54 -13.08 0.86
CA THR A 300 -1.48 -13.48 1.80
C THR A 300 -1.22 -12.34 2.77
N CYS A 301 -1.02 -12.68 4.04
CA CYS A 301 -0.80 -11.75 5.13
C CYS A 301 0.56 -12.03 5.76
N SER A 302 1.22 -11.01 6.33
CA SER A 302 2.43 -11.26 7.12
C SER A 302 2.08 -11.98 8.41
N VAL A 303 2.78 -13.10 8.65
CA VAL A 303 2.76 -13.86 9.90
C VAL A 303 3.90 -13.45 10.83
N SER A 304 5.01 -12.97 10.28
CA SER A 304 6.16 -12.47 11.06
C SER A 304 5.91 -11.11 11.71
N LYS A 305 5.04 -10.29 11.13
CA LYS A 305 4.66 -8.99 11.70
C LYS A 305 3.19 -8.66 11.40
N LEU A 306 2.36 -8.65 12.44
CA LEU A 306 0.94 -8.37 12.29
C LEU A 306 0.67 -6.96 11.76
N GLY A 307 -0.24 -6.85 10.79
CA GLY A 307 -0.62 -5.56 10.19
C GLY A 307 0.49 -4.93 9.33
N TYR A 308 1.41 -5.73 8.82
CA TYR A 308 2.51 -5.33 7.94
C TYR A 308 2.40 -6.06 6.60
N SER A 309 2.92 -5.43 5.53
CA SER A 309 2.99 -6.04 4.20
C SER A 309 1.60 -6.56 3.75
N GLY A 310 1.55 -7.72 3.10
CA GLY A 310 0.34 -8.36 2.61
C GLY A 310 0.06 -8.01 1.16
N THR A 311 -0.27 -9.02 0.37
CA THR A 311 -0.60 -8.91 -1.05
C THR A 311 -1.89 -9.65 -1.37
N ALA A 312 -2.60 -9.20 -2.39
CA ALA A 312 -3.82 -9.85 -2.84
C ALA A 312 -4.02 -9.76 -4.35
N ILE A 313 -4.68 -10.76 -4.92
CA ILE A 313 -5.20 -10.76 -6.29
C ILE A 313 -6.69 -10.98 -6.22
N ILE A 314 -7.46 -10.08 -6.84
CA ILE A 314 -8.93 -10.08 -6.89
C ILE A 314 -9.34 -10.08 -8.36
N SER A 315 -10.13 -11.07 -8.78
CA SER A 315 -10.32 -11.39 -10.20
C SER A 315 -11.77 -11.76 -10.51
N ARG A 316 -12.26 -11.30 -11.66
CA ARG A 316 -13.49 -11.80 -12.29
C ARG A 316 -13.28 -13.17 -12.92
N LEU A 317 -12.07 -13.42 -13.40
CA LEU A 317 -11.67 -14.66 -14.05
C LEU A 317 -11.28 -15.70 -12.99
N LYS A 318 -11.76 -16.93 -13.17
CA LYS A 318 -11.37 -18.07 -12.33
C LYS A 318 -9.98 -18.55 -12.74
N PRO A 319 -8.98 -18.56 -11.85
CA PRO A 319 -7.67 -19.12 -12.15
C PRO A 319 -7.69 -20.65 -12.16
N LEU A 320 -6.70 -21.24 -12.83
CA LEU A 320 -6.43 -22.68 -12.83
C LEU A 320 -5.77 -23.12 -11.52
N SER A 321 -4.84 -22.31 -11.01
CA SER A 321 -4.10 -22.59 -9.78
C SER A 321 -3.68 -21.29 -9.09
N VAL A 322 -3.37 -21.39 -7.79
CA VAL A 322 -2.92 -20.26 -6.96
C VAL A 322 -1.77 -20.72 -6.08
N MET A 323 -0.71 -19.94 -6.03
CA MET A 323 0.48 -20.18 -5.20
C MET A 323 0.76 -18.95 -4.33
N TYR A 324 1.29 -19.20 -3.12
CA TYR A 324 1.63 -18.15 -2.16
C TYR A 324 3.10 -18.24 -1.81
N GLY A 325 3.80 -17.12 -1.86
CA GLY A 325 5.24 -17.08 -1.60
C GLY A 325 6.09 -17.68 -2.72
N LEU A 326 7.39 -17.78 -2.44
CA LEU A 326 8.43 -18.32 -3.32
C LEU A 326 8.76 -19.79 -3.02
N GLY A 327 8.14 -20.38 -1.99
CA GLY A 327 8.50 -21.70 -1.47
C GLY A 327 9.79 -21.68 -0.64
N ILE A 328 10.17 -20.50 -0.13
CA ILE A 328 11.38 -20.29 0.67
C ILE A 328 10.94 -19.70 2.01
N THR A 329 11.09 -20.48 3.09
CA THR A 329 10.58 -20.16 4.44
C THR A 329 10.95 -18.74 4.89
N ASP A 330 12.19 -18.32 4.66
CA ASP A 330 12.70 -16.99 5.07
C ASP A 330 12.05 -15.83 4.31
N HIS A 331 11.54 -16.07 3.10
CA HIS A 331 10.89 -15.06 2.26
C HIS A 331 9.37 -14.99 2.47
N ASP A 332 8.76 -16.10 2.86
CA ASP A 332 7.31 -16.28 2.77
C ASP A 332 6.55 -15.83 4.02
N SER A 333 7.25 -15.55 5.12
CA SER A 333 6.65 -15.09 6.38
C SER A 333 6.05 -13.67 6.32
N GLU A 334 6.43 -12.87 5.31
CA GLU A 334 6.02 -11.48 5.17
C GLU A 334 4.81 -11.27 4.24
N GLY A 335 4.26 -12.32 3.62
CA GLY A 335 3.08 -12.22 2.76
C GLY A 335 3.28 -11.26 1.58
N ARG A 336 4.34 -11.48 0.80
CA ARG A 336 4.83 -10.55 -0.23
C ARG A 336 4.53 -10.95 -1.66
N LEU A 337 3.99 -12.15 -1.88
CA LEU A 337 3.77 -12.69 -3.22
C LEU A 337 2.52 -13.55 -3.26
N VAL A 338 1.65 -13.27 -4.23
CA VAL A 338 0.60 -14.17 -4.70
C VAL A 338 0.80 -14.39 -6.18
N THR A 339 0.74 -15.64 -6.61
CA THR A 339 0.77 -16.04 -8.02
C THR A 339 -0.54 -16.70 -8.37
N VAL A 340 -1.16 -16.29 -9.47
CA VAL A 340 -2.31 -16.98 -10.06
C VAL A 340 -1.95 -17.46 -11.47
N GLU A 341 -2.42 -18.65 -11.80
CA GLU A 341 -2.30 -19.21 -13.14
C GLU A 341 -3.61 -19.05 -13.90
N PHE A 342 -3.55 -18.47 -15.09
CA PHE A 342 -4.64 -18.47 -16.06
C PHE A 342 -4.30 -19.41 -17.22
N ASP A 343 -5.22 -19.56 -18.17
CA ASP A 343 -5.03 -20.42 -19.34
C ASP A 343 -3.75 -20.05 -20.11
N ASP A 344 -3.54 -18.76 -20.36
CA ASP A 344 -2.48 -18.29 -21.26
C ASP A 344 -1.23 -17.71 -20.55
N LEU A 345 -1.29 -17.45 -19.24
CA LEU A 345 -0.19 -16.80 -18.50
C LEU A 345 -0.23 -17.03 -16.99
N TYR A 346 0.90 -16.76 -16.32
CA TYR A 346 0.96 -16.53 -14.88
C TYR A 346 0.95 -15.03 -14.56
N LEU A 347 0.18 -14.64 -13.55
CA LEU A 347 0.19 -13.30 -12.98
C LEU A 347 0.69 -13.33 -11.54
N LEU A 348 1.74 -12.58 -11.26
CA LEU A 348 2.35 -12.43 -9.94
C LEU A 348 2.04 -11.02 -9.42
N CYS A 349 1.52 -10.94 -8.21
CA CYS A 349 1.38 -9.68 -7.46
C CYS A 349 2.43 -9.68 -6.34
N ALA A 350 3.45 -8.83 -6.49
CA ALA A 350 4.56 -8.75 -5.55
C ALA A 350 4.60 -7.41 -4.81
N TYR A 351 4.91 -7.48 -3.51
CA TYR A 351 5.37 -6.36 -2.70
C TYR A 351 6.81 -6.62 -2.29
N VAL A 352 7.75 -6.10 -3.06
CA VAL A 352 9.18 -6.38 -2.87
C VAL A 352 9.69 -5.68 -1.60
N PRO A 353 10.55 -6.32 -0.78
CA PRO A 353 11.11 -5.72 0.41
C PRO A 353 11.81 -4.39 0.12
N ASN A 354 11.38 -3.34 0.81
CA ASN A 354 12.13 -2.09 0.86
C ASN A 354 13.46 -2.31 1.63
N SER A 355 14.55 -1.68 1.17
CA SER A 355 15.86 -1.79 1.83
C SER A 355 15.93 -1.17 3.24
N GLY A 356 14.91 -0.40 3.62
CA GLY A 356 14.69 0.14 4.95
C GLY A 356 15.59 1.34 5.28
N ASP A 357 15.23 2.04 6.37
CA ASP A 357 16.06 3.11 6.93
C ASP A 357 17.48 2.61 7.22
N GLY A 358 18.46 3.43 6.87
CA GLY A 358 19.87 3.07 6.98
C GLY A 358 20.31 1.93 6.06
N LEU A 359 19.48 1.55 5.07
CA LEU A 359 19.76 0.47 4.11
C LEU A 359 19.96 -0.90 4.79
N ARG A 360 19.35 -1.10 5.97
CA ARG A 360 19.54 -2.29 6.81
C ARG A 360 19.17 -3.62 6.14
N ARG A 361 18.26 -3.61 5.15
CA ARG A 361 17.83 -4.79 4.38
C ARG A 361 18.42 -4.83 2.97
N LEU A 362 19.29 -3.89 2.60
CA LEU A 362 19.79 -3.77 1.23
C LEU A 362 20.50 -5.05 0.77
N SER A 363 21.39 -5.61 1.59
CA SER A 363 22.07 -6.86 1.27
C SER A 363 21.09 -8.00 1.00
N TYR A 364 20.13 -8.22 1.91
CA TYR A 364 19.07 -9.20 1.74
C TYR A 364 18.27 -8.99 0.43
N ARG A 365 17.95 -7.72 0.12
CA ARG A 365 17.19 -7.35 -1.08
C ARG A 365 17.87 -7.82 -2.37
N PHE A 366 19.12 -7.45 -2.61
CA PHE A 366 19.77 -7.77 -3.91
C PHE A 366 20.50 -9.12 -3.95
N THR A 367 20.92 -9.68 -2.80
CA THR A 367 21.66 -10.96 -2.77
C THR A 367 20.74 -12.17 -2.66
N GLN A 368 19.54 -12.02 -2.08
CA GLN A 368 18.64 -13.13 -1.81
C GLN A 368 17.28 -12.93 -2.47
N TRP A 369 16.56 -11.85 -2.12
CA TRP A 369 15.18 -11.68 -2.57
C TRP A 369 15.06 -11.54 -4.10
N ASP A 370 15.76 -10.58 -4.71
CA ASP A 370 15.63 -10.33 -6.16
C ASP A 370 16.05 -11.55 -7.01
N PRO A 371 17.18 -12.24 -6.72
CA PRO A 371 17.51 -13.50 -7.41
C PRO A 371 16.47 -14.60 -7.21
N SER A 372 15.91 -14.76 -5.99
CA SER A 372 14.88 -15.78 -5.71
C SER A 372 13.60 -15.53 -6.50
N LEU A 373 13.08 -14.29 -6.48
CA LEU A 373 11.88 -13.93 -7.25
C LEU A 373 12.10 -14.12 -8.74
N SER A 374 13.26 -13.68 -9.24
CA SER A 374 13.62 -13.82 -10.63
C SER A 374 13.75 -15.29 -11.08
N ASN A 375 14.38 -16.14 -10.27
CA ASN A 375 14.46 -17.58 -10.54
C ASN A 375 13.07 -18.21 -10.58
N TYR A 376 12.22 -17.90 -9.60
CA TYR A 376 10.84 -18.37 -9.57
C TYR A 376 10.06 -17.99 -10.83
N MET A 377 10.18 -16.73 -11.29
CA MET A 377 9.57 -16.29 -12.55
C MET A 377 10.09 -17.07 -13.76
N LYS A 378 11.40 -17.31 -13.87
CA LYS A 378 11.96 -18.08 -14.99
C LYS A 378 11.59 -19.56 -14.95
N GLU A 379 11.34 -20.13 -13.77
CA GLU A 379 10.81 -21.49 -13.66
C GLU A 379 9.37 -21.56 -14.18
N LEU A 380 8.51 -20.59 -13.84
CA LEU A 380 7.15 -20.49 -14.37
C LEU A 380 7.13 -20.24 -15.90
N GLU A 381 8.05 -19.40 -16.39
CA GLU A 381 8.16 -19.06 -17.81
C GLU A 381 8.46 -20.26 -18.72
N LYS A 382 8.90 -21.39 -18.15
CA LYS A 382 9.09 -22.65 -18.91
C LYS A 382 7.77 -23.23 -19.41
N SER A 383 6.64 -22.95 -18.76
CA SER A 383 5.32 -23.47 -19.15
C SER A 383 4.44 -22.40 -19.78
N LYS A 384 4.37 -21.19 -19.20
CA LYS A 384 3.55 -20.08 -19.72
C LYS A 384 4.24 -18.74 -19.51
N PRO A 385 3.99 -17.74 -20.37
CA PRO A 385 4.43 -16.37 -20.15
C PRO A 385 4.05 -15.84 -18.75
N VAL A 386 4.88 -14.95 -18.22
CA VAL A 386 4.75 -14.41 -16.87
C VAL A 386 4.54 -12.90 -16.93
N ILE A 387 3.60 -12.40 -16.13
CA ILE A 387 3.47 -10.98 -15.80
C ILE A 387 3.71 -10.81 -14.30
N LEU A 388 4.75 -10.07 -13.93
CA LEU A 388 4.95 -9.58 -12.58
C LEU A 388 4.40 -8.17 -12.46
N CYS A 389 3.57 -7.92 -11.46
CA CYS A 389 3.06 -6.60 -11.14
C CYS A 389 3.19 -6.25 -9.66
N GLY A 390 3.20 -4.95 -9.37
CA GLY A 390 3.21 -4.41 -7.99
C GLY A 390 4.37 -3.47 -7.71
N ASP A 391 4.52 -3.16 -6.44
CA ASP A 391 5.58 -2.29 -5.91
C ASP A 391 6.89 -3.07 -5.80
N LEU A 392 7.80 -2.78 -6.73
CA LEU A 392 9.13 -3.38 -6.79
C LEU A 392 10.15 -2.60 -5.95
N ASN A 393 9.76 -1.52 -5.27
CA ASN A 393 10.62 -0.73 -4.38
C ASN A 393 11.99 -0.40 -5.03
N CYS A 394 11.98 -0.02 -6.31
CA CYS A 394 13.16 0.40 -7.06
C CYS A 394 12.73 1.34 -8.19
N ALA A 395 13.26 2.55 -8.24
CA ALA A 395 13.23 3.41 -9.42
C ALA A 395 14.44 3.02 -10.29
N HIS A 396 14.20 2.36 -11.42
CA HIS A 396 15.26 1.68 -12.18
C HIS A 396 16.26 2.68 -12.77
N GLU A 397 15.79 3.73 -13.43
CA GLU A 397 16.63 4.73 -14.09
C GLU A 397 16.47 6.13 -13.50
N GLU A 398 17.39 7.05 -13.84
CA GLU A 398 17.29 8.45 -13.36
C GLU A 398 15.95 9.09 -13.73
N ILE A 399 15.36 8.73 -14.88
CA ILE A 399 14.04 9.22 -15.33
C ILE A 399 12.88 8.81 -14.40
N ASP A 400 13.09 7.76 -13.58
CA ASP A 400 12.08 7.17 -12.70
C ASP A 400 11.99 7.87 -11.34
N ILE A 401 12.76 8.94 -11.10
CA ILE A 401 12.80 9.62 -9.80
C ILE A 401 13.00 11.13 -9.95
N TYR A 402 12.26 11.94 -9.20
CA TYR A 402 12.36 13.41 -9.26
C TYR A 402 13.78 13.97 -9.01
N ASN A 403 14.55 13.40 -8.08
CA ASN A 403 15.87 13.91 -7.68
C ASN A 403 16.89 12.76 -7.59
N PRO A 404 17.44 12.28 -8.72
CA PRO A 404 18.35 11.14 -8.73
C PRO A 404 19.63 11.43 -7.93
N THR A 405 20.23 12.62 -8.11
CA THR A 405 21.49 12.99 -7.44
C THR A 405 21.35 12.98 -5.91
N GLY A 406 20.24 13.48 -5.37
CA GLY A 406 20.02 13.53 -3.92
C GLY A 406 19.55 12.21 -3.30
N ASN A 407 19.26 11.18 -4.08
CA ASN A 407 18.67 9.92 -3.59
C ASN A 407 19.52 8.68 -3.89
N LYS A 408 20.76 8.81 -4.39
CA LYS A 408 21.65 7.68 -4.68
C LYS A 408 21.91 6.72 -3.49
N ARG A 409 21.64 7.16 -2.26
CA ARG A 409 21.77 6.35 -1.02
C ARG A 409 20.44 6.20 -0.28
N SER A 410 19.34 6.53 -0.93
CA SER A 410 17.99 6.29 -0.42
C SER A 410 17.52 4.91 -0.87
N ALA A 411 16.82 4.18 0.01
CA ALA A 411 16.17 2.92 -0.35
C ALA A 411 15.20 3.16 -1.52
N GLY A 412 15.26 2.29 -2.52
CA GLY A 412 14.56 2.41 -3.80
C GLY A 412 15.36 3.07 -4.92
N PHE A 413 16.56 3.62 -4.67
CA PHE A 413 17.39 4.22 -5.72
C PHE A 413 18.91 4.04 -5.47
N THR A 414 19.31 3.02 -4.69
CA THR A 414 20.73 2.72 -4.59
C THR A 414 21.25 2.05 -5.87
N ASP A 415 22.56 2.17 -6.13
CA ASP A 415 23.17 1.53 -7.29
C ASP A 415 23.00 0.00 -7.23
N GLU A 416 23.06 -0.59 -6.03
CA GLU A 416 22.87 -2.03 -5.82
C GLU A 416 21.45 -2.48 -6.16
N GLU A 417 20.41 -1.74 -5.76
CA GLU A 417 19.01 -2.05 -6.12
C GLU A 417 18.80 -1.94 -7.63
N ARG A 418 19.31 -0.89 -8.26
CA ARG A 418 19.15 -0.65 -9.70
C ARG A 418 19.90 -1.69 -10.53
N GLN A 419 21.14 -2.01 -10.15
CA GLN A 419 21.91 -3.07 -10.79
C GLN A 419 21.27 -4.44 -10.59
N SER A 420 20.71 -4.70 -9.40
CA SER A 420 19.95 -5.92 -9.13
C SER A 420 18.71 -6.01 -10.02
N PHE A 421 17.98 -4.90 -10.18
CA PHE A 421 16.81 -4.84 -11.06
C PHE A 421 17.20 -5.15 -12.51
N GLN A 422 18.24 -4.48 -13.03
CA GLN A 422 18.77 -4.73 -14.37
C GLN A 422 19.21 -6.19 -14.54
N LYS A 423 19.99 -6.73 -13.60
CA LYS A 423 20.56 -8.08 -13.67
C LYS A 423 19.51 -9.16 -13.55
N ASN A 424 18.62 -9.05 -12.57
CA ASN A 424 17.68 -10.11 -12.21
C ASN A 424 16.37 -10.01 -12.99
N PHE A 425 16.00 -8.88 -13.59
CA PHE A 425 14.75 -8.83 -14.37
C PHE A 425 15.01 -8.54 -15.84
N LEU A 426 15.54 -7.36 -16.17
CA LEU A 426 15.63 -6.91 -17.57
C LEU A 426 16.61 -7.76 -18.39
N ASN A 427 17.82 -8.02 -17.87
CA ASN A 427 18.82 -8.88 -18.54
C ASN A 427 18.40 -10.34 -18.66
N ARG A 428 17.32 -10.75 -17.97
CA ARG A 428 16.77 -12.11 -18.05
C ARG A 428 15.58 -12.24 -19.01
N GLY A 429 15.29 -11.18 -19.78
CA GLY A 429 14.25 -11.18 -20.82
C GLY A 429 12.88 -10.69 -20.35
N PHE A 430 12.78 -10.12 -19.13
CA PHE A 430 11.55 -9.45 -18.73
C PHE A 430 11.55 -7.99 -19.22
N VAL A 431 10.40 -7.55 -19.71
CA VAL A 431 10.22 -6.24 -20.33
C VAL A 431 9.45 -5.32 -19.38
N ASP A 432 10.04 -4.18 -19.04
CA ASP A 432 9.30 -3.06 -18.43
C ASP A 432 8.33 -2.47 -19.46
N THR A 433 7.07 -2.85 -19.34
CA THR A 433 6.02 -2.53 -20.33
C THR A 433 5.78 -1.02 -20.46
N PHE A 434 5.82 -0.28 -19.35
CA PHE A 434 5.67 1.18 -19.36
C PHE A 434 6.84 1.82 -20.09
N ARG A 435 8.07 1.42 -19.76
CA ARG A 435 9.26 2.01 -20.38
C ARG A 435 9.39 1.65 -21.87
N LYS A 436 8.94 0.45 -22.28
CA LYS A 436 8.88 0.05 -23.70
C LYS A 436 7.95 0.96 -24.51
N GLN A 437 6.78 1.30 -23.99
CA GLN A 437 5.83 2.18 -24.69
C GLN A 437 6.15 3.67 -24.52
N HIS A 438 6.85 4.04 -23.44
CA HIS A 438 7.06 5.43 -23.02
C HIS A 438 8.53 5.74 -22.66
N PRO A 439 9.49 5.57 -23.59
CA PRO A 439 10.93 5.67 -23.28
C PRO A 439 11.38 7.04 -22.75
N GLY A 440 10.80 8.13 -23.26
CA GLY A 440 11.13 9.52 -22.86
C GLY A 440 10.16 10.14 -21.85
N ILE A 441 9.26 9.37 -21.26
CA ILE A 441 8.22 9.93 -20.39
C ILE A 441 8.63 9.84 -18.92
N VAL A 442 8.57 10.99 -18.23
CA VAL A 442 8.71 11.12 -16.78
C VAL A 442 7.34 10.91 -16.15
N GLY A 443 7.11 9.70 -15.62
CA GLY A 443 5.89 9.33 -14.90
C GLY A 443 6.25 8.68 -13.57
N TYR A 444 5.54 9.05 -12.51
CA TYR A 444 5.75 8.54 -11.16
C TYR A 444 4.50 7.81 -10.67
N THR A 445 4.70 6.86 -9.76
CA THR A 445 3.62 6.07 -9.15
C THR A 445 3.55 6.27 -7.64
N TYR A 446 4.61 6.79 -7.03
CA TYR A 446 4.76 7.03 -5.60
C TYR A 446 5.11 8.50 -5.32
N TRP A 447 4.48 9.07 -4.29
CA TRP A 447 4.84 10.36 -3.73
C TRP A 447 4.74 10.33 -2.20
N GLY A 448 5.88 10.50 -1.55
CA GLY A 448 5.92 10.57 -0.09
C GLY A 448 5.02 11.69 0.47
N TYR A 449 4.27 11.36 1.52
CA TYR A 449 3.40 12.32 2.22
C TYR A 449 4.18 13.52 2.78
N ARG A 450 5.43 13.32 3.18
CA ARG A 450 6.29 14.37 3.73
C ARG A 450 6.50 15.46 2.68
N HIS A 451 6.20 16.71 3.08
CA HIS A 451 6.32 17.89 2.21
C HIS A 451 5.39 17.89 0.97
N GLY A 452 4.34 17.05 0.96
CA GLY A 452 3.33 17.06 -0.10
C GLY A 452 3.86 16.73 -1.49
N GLY A 453 4.62 15.63 -1.61
CA GLY A 453 5.28 15.25 -2.87
C GLY A 453 4.33 15.21 -4.07
N ARG A 454 3.10 14.72 -3.88
CA ARG A 454 2.09 14.59 -4.94
C ARG A 454 1.68 15.93 -5.54
N LYS A 455 1.48 16.96 -4.69
CA LYS A 455 1.09 18.32 -5.13
C LYS A 455 2.17 19.03 -5.94
N SER A 456 3.43 18.63 -5.76
CA SER A 456 4.58 19.24 -6.46
C SER A 456 5.23 18.29 -7.47
N ASN A 457 4.57 17.17 -7.75
CA ASN A 457 5.06 16.09 -8.61
C ASN A 457 6.49 15.61 -8.29
N LYS A 458 6.86 15.62 -7.00
CA LYS A 458 8.16 15.12 -6.51
C LYS A 458 8.03 13.63 -6.19
N GLY A 459 7.98 12.82 -7.25
CA GLY A 459 7.64 11.40 -7.16
C GLY A 459 8.76 10.46 -7.60
N TRP A 460 8.43 9.17 -7.52
CA TRP A 460 9.25 8.02 -7.91
C TRP A 460 8.34 7.02 -8.66
N ARG A 461 8.88 6.29 -9.63
CA ARG A 461 8.19 5.15 -10.25
C ARG A 461 8.70 3.87 -9.59
N LEU A 462 7.86 3.30 -8.73
CA LEU A 462 8.18 2.10 -7.94
C LEU A 462 7.30 0.91 -8.32
N ASP A 463 6.19 1.16 -9.01
CA ASP A 463 5.20 0.17 -9.38
C ASP A 463 5.38 -0.19 -10.87
N TYR A 464 5.38 -1.49 -11.16
CA TYR A 464 5.71 -2.01 -12.50
C TYR A 464 4.71 -3.05 -12.97
N PHE A 465 4.63 -3.20 -14.29
CA PHE A 465 4.30 -4.45 -14.96
C PHE A 465 5.53 -4.90 -15.75
N LEU A 466 6.18 -5.97 -15.30
CA LEU A 466 7.23 -6.65 -16.04
C LEU A 466 6.62 -7.89 -16.70
N ALA A 467 6.71 -7.97 -18.03
CA ALA A 467 6.14 -9.06 -18.80
C ALA A 467 7.24 -9.89 -19.46
N SER A 468 7.01 -11.20 -19.64
CA SER A 468 7.81 -12.03 -20.53
C SER A 468 7.89 -11.41 -21.91
N GLU A 469 9.06 -11.45 -22.53
CA GLU A 469 9.29 -10.89 -23.87
C GLU A 469 8.30 -11.43 -24.91
N SER A 470 7.94 -12.71 -24.81
CA SER A 470 7.01 -13.40 -25.73
C SER A 470 5.60 -12.80 -25.81
N ILE A 471 5.17 -12.04 -24.80
CA ILE A 471 3.86 -11.35 -24.76
C ILE A 471 3.99 -9.83 -24.74
N ALA A 472 5.21 -9.30 -24.78
CA ALA A 472 5.46 -7.87 -24.64
C ALA A 472 4.94 -7.05 -25.84
N ASP A 473 4.77 -7.65 -27.02
CA ASP A 473 4.17 -7.01 -28.20
C ASP A 473 2.63 -7.05 -28.17
N ASN A 474 2.05 -7.92 -27.34
CA ASN A 474 0.60 -7.99 -27.14
C ASN A 474 0.09 -6.91 -26.17
N VAL A 475 0.99 -6.19 -25.51
CA VAL A 475 0.63 -5.08 -24.62
C VAL A 475 0.08 -3.92 -25.46
N HIS A 476 -1.24 -3.68 -25.31
CA HIS A 476 -1.93 -2.56 -25.95
C HIS A 476 -1.64 -1.24 -25.23
N ASP A 477 -1.71 -1.23 -23.90
CA ASP A 477 -1.58 -0.02 -23.07
C ASP A 477 -0.93 -0.39 -21.71
N SER A 478 0.09 0.37 -21.29
CA SER A 478 0.74 0.28 -19.98
C SER A 478 0.82 1.70 -19.41
N TYR A 479 -0.01 1.98 -18.42
CA TYR A 479 -0.35 3.35 -18.05
C TYR A 479 -0.39 3.56 -16.54
N ILE A 480 -0.21 4.82 -16.15
CA ILE A 480 -0.28 5.29 -14.76
C ILE A 480 -1.58 6.05 -14.55
N ILE A 481 -2.19 5.90 -13.37
CA ILE A 481 -3.44 6.54 -12.97
C ILE A 481 -3.19 7.56 -11.84
N PRO A 482 -2.54 8.70 -12.11
CA PRO A 482 -2.03 9.61 -11.08
C PRO A 482 -3.11 10.44 -10.37
N ASP A 483 -4.34 10.46 -10.87
CA ASP A 483 -5.48 11.18 -10.29
C ASP A 483 -6.16 10.41 -9.14
N VAL A 484 -6.02 9.08 -9.11
CA VAL A 484 -6.65 8.24 -8.06
C VAL A 484 -5.86 8.31 -6.76
N ALA A 485 -6.46 8.96 -5.76
CA ALA A 485 -5.90 9.17 -4.42
C ALA A 485 -6.30 8.08 -3.41
N GLY A 486 -5.83 8.22 -2.18
CA GLY A 486 -6.12 7.30 -1.06
C GLY A 486 -4.90 6.51 -0.57
N SER A 487 -3.82 6.50 -1.35
CA SER A 487 -2.50 5.98 -1.00
C SER A 487 -1.42 7.00 -1.42
N ASP A 488 -0.21 6.86 -0.88
CA ASP A 488 0.99 7.54 -1.38
C ASP A 488 1.44 6.96 -2.72
N HIS A 489 0.92 5.80 -3.10
CA HIS A 489 0.97 5.28 -4.46
C HIS A 489 -0.33 5.58 -5.21
N CYS A 490 -0.25 5.63 -6.54
CA CYS A 490 -1.40 5.59 -7.42
C CYS A 490 -1.47 4.24 -8.16
N PRO A 491 -2.66 3.83 -8.64
CA PRO A 491 -2.77 2.63 -9.46
C PRO A 491 -1.99 2.75 -10.78
N ILE A 492 -1.56 1.59 -11.29
CA ILE A 492 -1.07 1.41 -12.64
C ILE A 492 -1.93 0.36 -13.35
N GLY A 493 -2.01 0.42 -14.68
CA GLY A 493 -2.79 -0.51 -15.47
C GLY A 493 -2.05 -1.08 -16.66
N LEU A 494 -2.44 -2.29 -17.06
CA LEU A 494 -1.98 -2.98 -18.25
C LEU A 494 -3.18 -3.51 -19.02
N VAL A 495 -3.21 -3.29 -20.34
CA VAL A 495 -4.16 -3.91 -21.26
C VAL A 495 -3.39 -4.84 -22.17
N LEU A 496 -3.65 -6.13 -22.09
CA LEU A 496 -3.04 -7.17 -22.93
C LEU A 496 -4.06 -7.66 -23.94
N LYS A 497 -3.68 -7.76 -25.21
CA LYS A 497 -4.45 -8.45 -26.24
C LYS A 497 -4.24 -9.95 -26.06
N LEU A 498 -5.34 -10.71 -25.93
CA LEU A 498 -5.30 -12.17 -25.77
C LEU A 498 -5.42 -12.88 -27.12
#